data_AF-A0AAW5N2R8-F1
#
_entry.id   AF-A0AAW5N2R8-F1
#
_cell.length_a   1.000
_cell.length_b   1.000
_cell.length_c   1.000
_cell.angle_alpha   90.00
_cell.angle_beta   90.00
_cell.angle_gamma   90.00
#
_symmetry.space_group_name_H-M   'P 1'
#
loop_
_entity.id
_entity.type
_entity.pdbx_description
1 polymer ?
#
loop_
_entity_poly.entity_id
_entity_poly.type
_entity_poly.pdbx_seq_one_letter_code
_entity_poly.pdbx_strand_id
1 'polypeptide(L)' 'VKQTEKDGELTDLNFYGFQVTPDDWQRIVTDSLSWLGKFDMVCVSGSLPSGVSPEEYTDWMTRLSSHCPCINFDSSR' A
#
# COMPACT_ATOMS: atom_id res chain seq x y z
N VAL A 1 17.04 -5.53 4.50
CA VAL A 1 18.11 -6.42 3.99
C VAL A 1 17.91 -7.77 4.65
N LYS A 2 18.09 -8.90 3.95
CA LYS A 2 17.95 -10.23 4.57
C LYS A 2 19.33 -10.71 5.02
N GLN A 3 19.55 -10.80 6.32
CA GLN A 3 20.78 -11.37 6.87
C GLN A 3 20.44 -12.75 7.43
N THR A 4 21.09 -13.78 6.88
CA THR A 4 20.94 -15.15 7.35
C THR A 4 22.07 -15.42 8.35
N GLU A 5 21.73 -15.68 9.61
CA GLU A 5 22.72 -16.12 10.60
C GLU A 5 22.98 -17.64 10.47
N LYS A 6 24.11 -18.10 11.02
CA LYS A 6 24.64 -19.47 10.83
C LYS A 6 23.68 -20.59 11.26
N ASP A 7 22.66 -20.28 12.05
CA ASP A 7 21.69 -21.25 12.58
C ASP A 7 20.35 -21.27 11.81
N GLY A 8 20.26 -20.59 10.67
CA GLY A 8 19.07 -20.60 9.80
C GLY A 8 17.94 -19.67 10.25
N GLU A 9 18.12 -18.93 11.35
CA GLU A 9 17.27 -17.82 11.76
C GLU A 9 17.38 -16.68 10.72
N LEU A 10 16.25 -16.38 10.07
CA LEU A 10 16.12 -15.25 9.15
C LEU A 10 15.75 -14.00 9.94
N THR A 11 16.72 -13.12 10.16
CA THR A 11 16.42 -11.80 10.72
C THR A 11 16.12 -10.83 9.58
N ASP A 12 14.83 -10.52 9.38
CA ASP A 12 14.42 -9.44 8.49
C ASP A 12 14.69 -8.09 9.17
N LEU A 13 15.77 -7.42 8.76
CA LEU A 13 16.01 -6.02 9.08
C LEU A 13 15.08 -5.16 8.22
N ASN A 14 13.85 -5.03 8.69
CA ASN A 14 12.85 -4.09 8.21
C ASN A 14 13.14 -2.75 8.86
N PHE A 15 14.02 -1.96 8.24
CA PHE A 15 14.08 -0.53 8.54
C PHE A 15 12.67 0.03 8.38
N TYR A 16 12.20 0.84 9.35
CA TYR A 16 10.93 1.55 9.25
C TYR A 16 10.87 2.18 7.85
N GLY A 17 9.91 1.75 7.05
CA GLY A 17 9.77 2.23 5.68
C GLY A 17 9.72 3.76 5.65
N PHE A 18 10.01 4.33 4.48
CA PHE A 18 9.97 5.78 4.28
C PHE A 18 8.64 6.36 4.81
N GLN A 19 8.72 7.48 5.53
CA GLN A 19 7.53 8.22 5.94
C GLN A 19 6.93 8.90 4.71
N VAL A 20 5.69 8.54 4.39
CA VAL A 20 4.95 9.14 3.29
C VAL A 20 4.58 10.56 3.69
N THR A 21 4.95 11.52 2.84
CA THR A 21 4.56 12.92 3.01
C THR A 21 3.11 13.12 2.52
N PRO A 22 2.40 14.16 3.01
CA PRO A 22 1.06 14.47 2.49
C PRO A 22 1.05 14.69 0.97
N ASP A 23 2.08 15.32 0.41
CA ASP A 23 2.20 15.58 -1.03
C ASP A 23 2.39 14.27 -1.82
N ASP A 24 3.23 13.36 -1.32
CA ASP A 24 3.41 12.04 -1.93
C ASP A 24 2.13 11.21 -1.84
N TRP A 25 1.41 11.28 -0.73
CA TRP A 25 0.13 10.61 -0.58
C TRP A 25 -0.91 11.13 -1.57
N GLN A 26 -1.04 12.45 -1.71
CA GLN A 26 -1.92 13.06 -2.70
C GLN A 26 -1.55 12.64 -4.12
N ARG A 27 -0.25 12.52 -4.43
CA ARG A 27 0.21 12.03 -5.71
C ARG A 27 -0.20 10.58 -5.95
N ILE A 28 -0.02 9.70 -4.96
CA ILE A 28 -0.46 8.29 -5.04
C ILE A 28 -1.97 8.20 -5.29
N VAL A 29 -2.77 8.94 -4.54
CA VAL A 29 -4.23 8.96 -4.69
C VAL A 29 -4.60 9.47 -6.09
N THR A 30 -4.01 10.56 -6.56
CA THR A 30 -4.34 11.14 -7.87
C THR A 30 -3.94 10.21 -9.01
N ASP A 31 -2.71 9.71 -8.99
CA ASP A 31 -2.17 8.85 -10.04
C ASP A 31 -2.95 7.54 -10.11
N SER A 32 -3.17 6.87 -8.98
CA SER A 32 -3.90 5.60 -8.92
C SER A 32 -5.33 5.73 -9.46
N LEU A 33 -6.05 6.80 -9.09
CA LEU A 33 -7.40 7.06 -9.60
C LEU A 33 -7.41 7.39 -11.09
N SER A 34 -6.38 8.09 -11.60
CA SER A 34 -6.25 8.41 -13.03
C SER A 34 -6.05 7.17 -13.91
N TRP A 35 -5.55 6.09 -13.32
CA TRP A 35 -5.37 4.82 -14.02
C TRP A 35 -6.62 3.94 -14.01
N LEU A 36 -7.63 4.26 -13.18
CA LEU A 36 -8.86 3.50 -13.12
C LEU A 36 -9.64 3.60 -14.43
N GLY A 37 -10.28 2.49 -14.80
CA GLY A 37 -10.88 2.30 -16.12
C GLY A 37 -9.93 1.75 -17.18
N LYS A 38 -8.62 1.63 -16.88
CA LYS A 38 -7.64 0.91 -17.74
C LYS A 38 -7.36 -0.51 -17.27
N PHE A 39 -7.88 -0.89 -16.10
CA PHE A 39 -7.62 -2.18 -15.47
C PHE A 39 -8.92 -2.82 -15.04
N ASP A 40 -9.04 -4.13 -15.29
CA ASP A 40 -10.19 -4.94 -14.88
C ASP A 40 -10.15 -5.31 -13.39
N MET A 41 -8.98 -5.21 -12.78
CA MET A 41 -8.74 -5.62 -11.40
C MET A 41 -7.60 -4.82 -10.77
N VAL A 42 -7.78 -4.43 -9.50
CA VAL A 42 -6.74 -3.77 -8.69
C VAL A 42 -6.42 -4.64 -7.48
N CYS A 43 -5.14 -4.92 -7.24
CA CYS A 43 -4.68 -5.60 -6.05
C CYS A 43 -3.92 -4.61 -5.16
N VAL A 44 -4.35 -4.47 -3.91
CA VAL A 44 -3.70 -3.65 -2.90
C VAL A 44 -3.13 -4.58 -1.83
N SER A 45 -1.81 -4.64 -1.73
CA SER A 45 -1.09 -5.56 -0.83
C SER A 45 -0.08 -4.81 0.04
N GLY A 46 0.06 -5.24 1.28
CA GLY A 46 0.95 -4.65 2.28
C GLY A 46 0.22 -3.95 3.43
N SER A 47 1.02 -3.49 4.40
CA SER A 47 0.54 -2.78 5.60
C SER A 47 0.31 -1.28 5.32
N LEU A 48 -0.46 -0.63 6.20
CA LEU A 48 -0.64 0.82 6.18
C LEU A 48 0.74 1.54 6.18
N PRO A 49 1.04 2.40 5.20
CA PRO A 49 2.30 3.12 5.16
C PRO A 49 2.41 4.13 6.32
N SER A 50 3.62 4.27 6.87
CA SER A 50 3.89 5.28 7.89
C SER A 50 3.69 6.68 7.32
N GLY A 51 2.92 7.54 8.01
CA GLY A 51 2.59 8.89 7.55
C GLY A 51 1.23 9.03 6.88
N VAL A 52 0.48 7.93 6.69
CA VAL A 52 -0.90 7.95 6.21
C VAL A 52 -1.84 7.50 7.33
N SER A 53 -2.91 8.25 7.56
CA SER A 53 -3.91 7.84 8.56
C SER A 53 -4.80 6.70 8.04
N PRO A 54 -5.36 5.85 8.93
CA PRO A 54 -6.32 4.84 8.54
C PRO A 54 -7.55 5.41 7.82
N GLU A 55 -7.95 6.64 8.16
CA GLU A 55 -9.08 7.33 7.53
C GLU A 55 -8.77 7.71 6.08
N GLU A 56 -7.62 8.32 5.83
CA GLU A 56 -7.18 8.66 4.47
C GLU A 56 -7.00 7.43 3.59
N TYR A 57 -6.48 6.35 4.17
CA TYR A 57 -6.34 5.08 3.47
C TYR A 57 -7.70 4.46 3.12
N THR A 58 -8.65 4.52 4.06
CA THR A 58 -10.02 4.01 3.87
C THR A 58 -10.78 4.83 2.81
N ASP A 59 -10.63 6.15 2.80
CA ASP A 59 -11.19 7.01 1.75
C ASP A 59 -10.66 6.62 0.37
N TRP A 60 -9.34 6.46 0.25
CA TRP A 60 -8.71 6.03 -0.99
C TRP A 60 -9.23 4.67 -1.47
N MET A 61 -9.30 3.66 -0.59
CA MET A 61 -9.83 2.33 -0.91
C MET A 61 -11.30 2.38 -1.37
N THR A 62 -12.12 3.22 -0.73
CA THR A 62 -13.52 3.42 -1.11
C THR A 62 -13.64 4.06 -2.49
N ARG A 63 -12.76 5.02 -2.80
CA ARG A 63 -12.72 5.65 -4.12
C ARG A 63 -12.24 4.67 -5.19
N LEU A 64 -11.26 3.83 -4.90
CA LEU A 64 -10.84 2.76 -5.81
C LEU A 64 -12.01 1.80 -6.13
N SER A 65 -12.74 1.32 -5.11
CA SER A 65 -13.81 0.33 -5.30
C SER A 65 -15.01 0.88 -6.07
N SER A 66 -15.25 2.19 -6.00
CA SER A 66 -16.28 2.84 -6.81
C SER A 66 -15.96 2.89 -8.31
N HIS A 67 -14.68 2.79 -8.70
CA HIS A 67 -14.23 2.93 -10.09
C HIS A 67 -13.69 1.61 -10.70
N CYS A 68 -13.44 0.57 -9.88
CA CYS A 68 -13.00 -0.75 -10.35
C CYS A 68 -13.89 -1.85 -9.75
N PRO A 69 -14.52 -2.70 -10.57
CA PRO A 69 -15.46 -3.72 -10.10
C PRO A 69 -14.81 -4.87 -9.32
N CYS A 70 -13.48 -5.04 -9.41
CA CYS A 70 -12.76 -6.10 -8.72
C CYS A 70 -11.54 -5.55 -7.98
N ILE A 71 -11.61 -5.53 -6.64
CA ILE A 71 -10.48 -5.17 -5.78
C ILE A 71 -10.15 -6.33 -4.86
N ASN A 72 -8.90 -6.78 -4.92
CA ASN A 72 -8.34 -7.72 -3.95
C ASN A 72 -7.46 -6.98 -2.96
N PHE A 73 -7.73 -7.21 -1.68
CA PHE A 73 -6.98 -6.63 -0.59
C PHE A 73 -6.24 -7.73 0.17
N ASP A 74 -4.92 -7.66 0.15
CA ASP A 74 -4.02 -8.62 0.80
C ASP A 74 -3.12 -7.87 1.80
N SER A 75 -3.72 -7.40 2.89
CA SER A 75 -2.99 -6.70 3.94
C SER A 75 -2.44 -7.63 5.01
N SER A 76 -1.17 -7.48 5.31
CA SER A 76 -0.59 -7.94 6.57
C SER A 76 -1.11 -7.07 7.74
N ARG A 77 -1.38 -7.69 8.89
CA ARG A 77 -1.71 -6.98 10.15
C ARG A 77 -0.65 -5.97 10.54
#